data_AF-A0A524JM68-F1
#
_entry.id   AF-A0A524JM68-F1
#
_cell.length_a   1.000
_cell.length_b   1.000
_cell.length_c   1.000
_cell.angle_alpha   90.00
_cell.angle_beta   90.00
_cell.angle_gamma   90.00
#
_symmetry.space_group_name_H-M   'P 1'
#
loop_
_entity.id
_entity.type
_entity.pdbx_description
1 polymer ?
#
loop_
_entity_poly.entity_id
_entity_poly.type
_entity_poly.pdbx_seq_one_letter_code
_entity_poly.pdbx_strand_id
1 'polypeptide(L)'
;MTNRSAIKGSKKLLNAWAFYDWANSVYSLVISSAIFPIYYGALFRVSEVEKVTVCGGEIARAPLISYVTSAAFLFIAFITPLLSGIADYLGNKKVFMKFFCYLGGLSCIGLYWFSLEHIY
;
A
#
# COMPACT_ATOMS: atom_id res chain seq x y z
N MET A 1 -23.91 24.89 -9.75
CA MET A 1 -23.29 23.65 -9.22
C MET A 1 -23.78 23.43 -7.80
N THR A 2 -24.75 22.53 -7.60
CA THR A 2 -25.34 22.27 -6.28
C THR A 2 -24.32 21.64 -5.34
N ASN A 3 -23.90 22.42 -4.36
CA ASN A 3 -23.03 22.02 -3.27
C ASN A 3 -23.82 21.08 -2.33
N ARG A 4 -23.99 19.81 -2.73
CA ARG A 4 -24.56 18.78 -1.86
C ARG A 4 -23.50 18.39 -0.84
N SER A 5 -23.34 19.22 0.19
CA SER A 5 -22.77 18.79 1.46
C SER A 5 -23.46 17.48 1.85
N ALA A 6 -22.71 16.38 1.91
CA ALA A 6 -23.29 15.10 2.29
C ALA A 6 -23.88 15.26 3.69
N ILE A 7 -25.19 14.99 3.84
CA ILE A 7 -25.88 15.10 5.13
C ILE A 7 -25.15 14.18 6.12
N LYS A 8 -24.48 14.78 7.11
CA LYS A 8 -23.83 14.03 8.21
C LYS A 8 -24.89 13.13 8.85
N GLY A 9 -24.58 11.84 9.01
CA GLY A 9 -25.53 10.85 9.55
C GLY A 9 -26.41 10.13 8.51
N SER A 10 -26.21 10.39 7.21
CA SER A 10 -26.84 9.60 6.14
C SER A 10 -26.41 8.12 6.21
N LYS A 11 -27.37 7.19 6.19
CA LYS A 11 -27.09 5.73 6.13
C LYS A 11 -26.15 5.36 4.99
N LYS A 12 -26.27 6.02 3.83
CA LYS A 12 -25.40 5.79 2.67
C LYS A 12 -23.95 6.22 2.93
N LEU A 13 -23.76 7.33 3.62
CA LEU A 13 -22.44 7.82 4.00
C LEU A 13 -21.81 6.92 5.08
N LEU A 14 -22.61 6.52 6.08
CA LEU A 14 -22.15 5.64 7.16
C LEU A 14 -21.69 4.28 6.62
N ASN A 15 -22.49 3.67 5.74
CA ASN A 15 -22.12 2.42 5.08
C ASN A 15 -20.86 2.59 4.21
N ALA A 16 -20.74 3.69 3.46
CA ALA A 16 -19.55 3.95 2.65
C ALA A 16 -18.27 4.05 3.50
N TRP A 17 -18.34 4.72 4.66
CA TRP A 17 -17.22 4.78 5.60
C TRP A 17 -16.94 3.44 6.26
N ALA A 18 -17.97 2.69 6.65
CA ALA A 18 -17.79 1.35 7.23
C ALA A 18 -17.07 0.39 6.27
N PHE A 19 -17.43 0.40 4.98
CA PHE A 19 -16.73 -0.39 3.96
C PHE A 19 -15.28 0.09 3.74
N TYR A 20 -15.05 1.41 3.79
CA TYR A 20 -13.71 1.97 3.66
C TYR A 20 -12.81 1.54 4.84
N ASP A 21 -13.29 1.65 6.08
CA ASP A 21 -12.55 1.24 7.27
C ASP A 21 -12.29 -0.27 7.30
N TRP A 22 -13.26 -1.06 6.84
CA TRP A 22 -13.07 -2.51 6.68
C TRP A 22 -11.94 -2.81 5.69
N ALA A 23 -11.97 -2.21 4.50
CA ALA A 23 -10.93 -2.40 3.48
C ALA A 23 -9.55 -1.93 3.97
N ASN A 24 -9.48 -0.80 4.67
CA ASN A 24 -8.24 -0.27 5.23
C ASN A 24 -7.64 -1.21 6.30
N SER A 25 -8.49 -1.83 7.12
CA SER A 25 -8.05 -2.80 8.12
C SER A 25 -7.51 -4.09 7.49
N VAL A 26 -8.15 -4.56 6.41
CA VAL A 26 -7.65 -5.70 5.62
C VAL A 26 -6.28 -5.39 5.01
N TYR A 27 -6.10 -4.20 4.42
CA TYR A 27 -4.80 -3.78 3.88
C TYR A 27 -3.69 -3.85 4.95
N SER A 28 -3.93 -3.31 6.14
CA SER A 28 -2.97 -3.34 7.24
C SER A 28 -2.59 -4.78 7.65
N LEU A 29 -3.56 -5.69 7.71
CA LEU A 29 -3.31 -7.10 8.03
C LEU A 29 -2.48 -7.82 6.95
N VAL A 30 -2.86 -7.63 5.69
CA VAL A 30 -2.27 -8.37 4.56
C VAL A 30 -0.88 -7.86 4.24
N ILE A 31 -0.73 -6.54 4.06
CA ILE A 31 0.49 -5.91 3.54
C ILE A 31 1.47 -5.59 4.66
N SER A 32 1.02 -4.94 5.73
CA SER A 32 1.92 -4.45 6.78
C SER A 32 2.28 -5.50 7.82
N SER A 33 1.40 -6.47 8.07
CA SER A 33 1.47 -7.33 9.26
C SER A 33 1.96 -8.76 8.97
N ALA A 34 1.16 -9.58 8.28
CA ALA A 34 1.35 -11.04 8.36
C ALA A 34 1.50 -11.71 7.00
N ILE A 35 0.59 -11.46 6.06
CA ILE A 35 0.50 -12.30 4.86
C ILE A 35 1.67 -12.02 3.91
N PHE A 36 1.96 -10.75 3.63
CA PHE A 36 3.00 -10.37 2.70
C PHE A 36 4.41 -10.76 3.18
N PRO A 37 4.80 -10.53 4.45
CA PRO A 37 6.08 -11.02 4.97
C PRO A 37 6.23 -12.54 4.90
N ILE A 38 5.17 -13.29 5.21
CA ILE A 38 5.19 -14.76 5.17
C ILE A 38 5.33 -15.27 3.74
N TYR A 39 4.55 -14.71 2.80
CA TYR A 39 4.60 -15.07 1.38
C TYR A 39 6.00 -14.88 0.80
N TYR A 40 6.60 -13.70 1.03
CA TYR A 40 7.96 -13.41 0.56
C TYR A 40 9.00 -14.31 1.22
N GLY A 41 8.86 -14.58 2.53
CA GLY A 41 9.73 -15.51 3.24
C GLY A 41 9.65 -16.94 2.70
N ALA A 42 8.46 -17.39 2.30
CA ALA A 42 8.26 -18.69 1.66
C ALA A 42 8.84 -18.73 0.25
N LEU A 43 8.66 -17.68 -0.55
CA LEU A 43 9.18 -17.56 -1.90
C LEU A 43 10.71 -17.69 -1.94
N PHE A 44 11.42 -16.96 -1.07
CA PHE A 44 12.89 -17.09 -0.94
C PHE A 44 13.34 -18.47 -0.46
N ARG A 45 12.52 -19.16 0.35
CA ARG A 45 12.83 -20.51 0.83
C ARG A 45 12.68 -21.57 -0.26
N VAL A 46 11.68 -21.43 -1.14
CA VAL A 46 11.44 -22.34 -2.27
C VAL A 46 12.50 -22.19 -3.35
N SER A 47 13.06 -21.00 -3.54
CA SER A 47 14.06 -20.74 -4.58
C SER A 47 15.51 -20.99 -4.15
N GLU A 48 15.76 -21.49 -2.93
CA GLU A 48 17.10 -21.75 -2.37
C GLU A 48 18.07 -20.54 -2.42
N VAL A 49 17.54 -19.32 -2.56
CA VAL A 49 18.32 -18.08 -2.60
C VAL A 49 18.53 -17.58 -1.17
N GLU A 50 19.70 -17.86 -0.59
CA GLU A 50 20.03 -17.38 0.76
C GLU A 50 20.35 -15.88 0.82
N LYS A 51 20.86 -15.33 -0.28
CA LYS A 51 21.30 -13.95 -0.40
C LYS A 51 20.85 -13.35 -1.73
N VAL A 52 20.32 -12.12 -1.66
CA VAL A 52 19.95 -11.35 -2.85
C VAL A 52 20.96 -10.23 -3.00
N THR A 53 21.53 -10.10 -4.19
CA THR A 53 22.42 -8.98 -4.53
C THR A 53 21.56 -7.76 -4.85
N VAL A 54 21.54 -6.77 -3.97
CA VAL A 54 20.79 -5.52 -4.15
C VAL A 54 21.78 -4.36 -4.19
N CYS A 55 21.76 -3.55 -5.25
CA CYS A 55 22.66 -2.41 -5.45
C CYS A 55 24.17 -2.74 -5.26
N GLY A 56 24.59 -3.95 -5.63
CA GLY A 56 25.99 -4.39 -5.52
C GLY A 56 26.41 -4.92 -4.14
N GLY A 57 25.51 -5.00 -3.15
CA GLY A 57 25.74 -5.63 -1.85
C GLY A 57 24.91 -6.90 -1.65
N GLU A 58 25.48 -7.91 -1.00
CA GLU A 58 24.74 -9.13 -0.61
C GLU A 58 23.90 -8.88 0.64
N ILE A 59 22.58 -8.93 0.52
CA ILE A 59 21.67 -8.80 1.67
C ILE A 59 21.05 -10.17 1.96
N ALA A 60 21.12 -10.59 3.23
CA ALA A 60 20.45 -11.80 3.69
C ALA A 60 18.93 -11.65 3.57
N ARG A 61 18.23 -12.75 3.25
CA ARG A 61 16.77 -12.78 3.04
C ARG A 61 15.93 -12.26 4.23
N ALA A 62 16.41 -12.44 5.47
CA ALA A 62 15.65 -12.14 6.68
C ALA A 62 15.42 -10.63 6.92
N PRO A 63 16.42 -9.75 6.87
CA PRO A 63 16.22 -8.31 7.03
C PRO A 63 15.70 -7.59 5.77
N LEU A 64 15.70 -8.25 4.60
CA LEU A 64 15.35 -7.62 3.32
C LEU A 64 13.94 -7.00 3.36
N ILE A 65 12.95 -7.74 3.86
CA ILE A 65 11.55 -7.26 3.94
C ILE A 65 11.45 -6.03 4.85
N SER A 66 12.15 -6.03 5.97
CA SER A 66 12.18 -4.89 6.90
C SER A 66 12.86 -3.66 6.29
N TYR A 67 13.94 -3.83 5.53
CA TYR A 67 14.58 -2.74 4.81
C TYR A 67 13.70 -2.14 3.73
N VAL A 68 13.06 -2.98 2.90
CA VAL A 68 12.14 -2.51 1.86
C VAL A 68 10.95 -1.78 2.48
N THR A 69 10.36 -2.34 3.55
CA THR A 69 9.20 -1.74 4.22
C THR A 69 9.54 -0.42 4.90
N SER A 70 10.69 -0.33 5.58
CA SER A 70 11.14 0.92 6.21
C SER A 70 11.48 2.00 5.19
N ALA A 71 12.12 1.65 4.06
CA ALA A 71 12.34 2.58 2.94
C ALA A 71 11.02 3.09 2.35
N ALA A 72 10.02 2.20 2.18
CA ALA A 72 8.69 2.59 1.74
C ALA A 72 8.01 3.55 2.73
N PHE A 73 8.09 3.29 4.05
CA PHE A 73 7.54 4.18 5.06
C PHE A 73 8.23 5.54 5.09
N LEU A 74 9.55 5.58 4.91
CA LEU A 74 10.30 6.83 4.83
C LEU A 74 9.86 7.66 3.61
N PHE A 75 9.71 7.03 2.45
CA PHE A 75 9.16 7.69 1.26
C PHE A 75 7.74 8.22 1.51
N ILE A 76 6.86 7.41 2.11
CA ILE A 76 5.49 7.81 2.46
C ILE A 76 5.50 9.01 3.41
N ALA A 77 6.40 9.05 4.40
CA ALA A 77 6.47 10.14 5.38
C ALA A 77 6.75 11.51 4.72
N PHE A 78 7.55 11.55 3.65
CA PHE A 78 7.81 12.79 2.90
C PHE A 78 6.67 13.14 1.94
N ILE A 79 6.07 12.14 1.30
CA ILE A 79 5.07 12.32 0.24
C ILE A 79 3.68 12.64 0.81
N THR A 80 3.32 12.10 1.97
CA THR A 80 2.02 12.30 2.63
C THR A 80 1.69 13.78 2.92
N PRO A 81 2.57 14.60 3.52
CA PRO A 81 2.27 16.01 3.77
C PRO A 81 2.11 16.80 2.46
N LEU A 82 2.92 16.52 1.44
CA LEU A 82 2.82 17.19 0.13
C LEU A 82 1.47 16.88 -0.54
N LEU A 83 1.11 15.60 -0.61
CA LEU A 83 -0.15 15.14 -1.18
C LEU A 83 -1.36 15.67 -0.40
N SER A 84 -1.28 15.67 0.92
CA SER A 84 -2.35 16.18 1.80
C SER A 84 -2.56 17.68 1.59
N GLY A 85 -1.47 18.45 1.48
CA GLY A 85 -1.53 19.89 1.18
C GLY A 85 -2.19 20.18 -0.17
N ILE A 86 -1.86 19.42 -1.21
CA ILE A 86 -2.48 19.54 -2.53
C ILE A 86 -3.98 19.19 -2.47
N ALA A 87 -4.34 18.13 -1.76
CA ALA A 87 -5.72 17.69 -1.61
C ALA A 87 -6.60 18.71 -0.87
N ASP A 88 -6.04 19.35 0.16
CA ASP A 88 -6.71 20.40 0.91
C ASP A 88 -6.84 21.69 0.09
N TYR A 89 -5.82 22.03 -0.71
CA TYR A 89 -5.86 23.20 -1.58
C TYR A 89 -6.88 23.06 -2.72
N LEU A 90 -6.97 21.89 -3.37
CA LEU A 90 -7.93 21.66 -4.46
C LEU A 90 -9.39 21.53 -3.98
N GLY A 91 -9.62 21.36 -2.68
CA GLY A 91 -10.96 21.17 -2.10
C GLY A 91 -11.69 19.88 -2.55
N ASN A 92 -11.06 19.04 -3.38
CA ASN A 92 -11.68 17.87 -4.01
C ASN A 92 -11.22 16.54 -3.41
N LYS A 93 -11.31 16.44 -2.08
CA LYS A 93 -10.82 15.31 -1.25
C LYS A 93 -11.34 13.95 -1.72
N LYS A 94 -12.55 13.89 -2.28
CA LYS A 94 -13.17 12.65 -2.78
C LYS A 94 -12.48 12.09 -4.01
N VAL A 95 -12.02 12.93 -4.93
CA VAL A 95 -11.29 12.47 -6.13
C VAL A 95 -9.91 11.95 -5.73
N PHE A 96 -9.26 12.65 -4.79
CA PHE A 96 -7.97 12.22 -4.25
C PHE A 96 -8.07 10.85 -3.58
N MET A 97 -9.06 10.64 -2.70
CA MET A 97 -9.33 9.35 -2.07
C MET A 97 -9.53 8.23 -3.10
N LYS A 98 -10.33 8.48 -4.15
CA LYS A 98 -10.56 7.49 -5.22
C LYS A 98 -9.27 7.14 -5.97
N PHE A 99 -8.46 8.14 -6.30
CA PHE A 99 -7.20 7.94 -7.01
C PHE A 99 -6.28 7.00 -6.22
N PHE A 100 -6.05 7.27 -4.93
CA PHE A 100 -5.20 6.42 -4.09
C PHE A 100 -5.78 5.02 -3.87
N CYS A 101 -7.10 4.88 -3.70
CA CYS A 101 -7.73 3.56 -3.62
C CYS A 101 -7.53 2.73 -4.90
N TYR A 102 -7.72 3.32 -6.07
CA TYR A 102 -7.52 2.60 -7.33
C TYR A 102 -6.05 2.29 -7.59
N LEU A 103 -5.15 3.24 -7.32
CA LEU A 103 -3.72 3.03 -7.45
C LEU A 103 -3.26 1.87 -6.55
N GLY A 104 -3.66 1.87 -5.27
CA GLY A 104 -3.32 0.79 -4.34
C GLY A 104 -3.91 -0.56 -4.77
N GLY A 105 -5.17 -0.58 -5.22
CA GLY A 105 -5.79 -1.79 -5.75
C GLY A 105 -5.07 -2.35 -6.98
N LEU A 106 -4.68 -1.49 -7.91
CA LEU A 106 -3.90 -1.87 -9.09
C LEU A 106 -2.51 -2.38 -8.72
N SER A 107 -1.84 -1.77 -7.72
CA SER A 107 -0.55 -2.26 -7.21
C SER A 107 -0.68 -3.66 -6.60
N CYS A 108 -1.74 -3.94 -5.86
CA CYS A 108 -2.01 -5.28 -5.32
C CYS A 108 -2.29 -6.31 -6.42
N ILE A 109 -2.96 -5.92 -7.51
CA ILE A 109 -3.14 -6.80 -8.67
C ILE A 109 -1.81 -7.03 -9.38
N GLY A 110 -0.97 -6.00 -9.50
CA GLY A 110 0.37 -6.11 -10.10
C GLY A 110 1.29 -7.10 -9.38
N LEU A 111 1.13 -7.26 -8.06
CA LEU A 111 1.84 -8.26 -7.28
C LEU A 111 1.55 -9.71 -7.72
N TYR A 112 0.40 -9.99 -8.32
CA TYR A 112 0.13 -11.31 -8.90
C TYR A 112 1.13 -11.66 -10.02
N TRP A 113 1.60 -10.65 -10.75
CA TRP A 113 2.58 -10.80 -11.82
C TRP A 113 4.03 -10.79 -11.31
N PHE A 114 4.24 -10.65 -10.00
CA PHE A 114 5.56 -10.66 -9.41
C PHE A 114 6.12 -12.09 -9.39
N SER A 115 7.22 -12.31 -10.11
CA SER A 115 7.96 -13.57 -10.15
C SER A 115 9.44 -13.30 -9.88
N LEU A 116 10.10 -14.20 -9.14
CA LEU A 116 11.56 -14.14 -8.90
C LEU A 116 12.36 -14.27 -10.20
N GLU A 117 11.77 -14.81 -11.26
CA GLU A 117 12.37 -14.93 -12.58
C GLU A 117 12.53 -13.57 -13.29
N HIS A 118 11.77 -12.55 -12.85
CA HIS A 118 11.77 -11.18 -13.38
C HIS A 118 12.30 -10.17 -12.34
N ILE A 119 13.18 -10.61 -11.42
CA ILE A 119 13.80 -9.71 -10.43
C ILE A 119 14.82 -8.74 -11.06
N TYR A 120 15.26 -9.00 -12.30
CA TYR A 120 16.20 -8.19 -13.08
C TYR A 120 15.51 -7.50 -14.26
#